data_AF-A0A9P1EVP3-F1
#
_entry.id   AF-A0A9P1EVP3-F1
#
_cell.length_a   1.000
_cell.length_b   1.000
_cell.length_c   1.000
_cell.angle_alpha   90.00
_cell.angle_beta   90.00
_cell.angle_gamma   90.00
#
_symmetry.space_group_name_H-M   'P 1'
#
loop_
_entity.id
_entity.type
_entity.pdbx_description
1 polymer ?
#
loop_
_entity_poly.entity_id
_entity_poly.type
_entity_poly.pdbx_seq_one_letter_code
_entity_poly.pdbx_strand_id
1 'polypeptide(L)'
;MKAAMAVCTEIQKGKAQWEELFAPVNFFCRYKHFMVLVMAAETEEEELTYLGFFESRLRQIVQQLERNPAVTLAHIHARQYKPSKSAKFGVREENGRRTCWFIGLQLAENVKSLDLTQEAERFKKNVEKQATFGKAIGEMNRVEINAVYTKRSALVQFVAAKELTVGMDGSKKKKRPLGETAADGGKKPRKN
;
A
#
# COMPACT_ATOMS: atom_id res chain seq x y z
N MET A 1 2.13 15.15 8.92
CA MET A 1 2.26 16.62 8.91
C MET A 1 3.71 17.14 8.91
N LYS A 2 4.66 16.52 9.63
CA LYS A 2 6.06 17.00 9.66
C LYS A 2 6.74 17.13 8.28
N ALA A 3 6.53 16.16 7.38
CA ALA A 3 7.10 16.19 6.03
C ALA A 3 6.55 17.36 5.18
N ALA A 4 5.23 17.56 5.16
CA ALA A 4 4.62 18.67 4.43
C ALA A 4 5.09 20.03 4.95
N MET A 5 5.16 20.20 6.27
CA MET A 5 5.68 21.44 6.89
C MET A 5 7.13 21.72 6.48
N ALA A 6 7.99 20.69 6.41
CA ALA A 6 9.36 20.85 5.95
C ALA A 6 9.42 21.30 4.49
N VAL A 7 8.61 20.71 3.61
CA VAL A 7 8.54 21.11 2.18
C VAL A 7 8.01 22.54 2.05
N CYS A 8 6.91 22.90 2.72
CA CYS A 8 6.38 24.28 2.69
C CYS A 8 7.41 25.31 3.19
N THR A 9 8.19 24.96 4.21
CA THR A 9 9.27 25.82 4.73
C THR A 9 10.37 26.03 3.67
N GLU A 10 10.73 25.00 2.91
CA GLU A 10 11.72 25.11 1.84
C GLU A 10 11.16 25.84 0.60
N ILE A 11 9.86 25.68 0.29
CA ILE A 11 9.17 26.47 -0.73
C ILE A 11 9.20 27.96 -0.36
N GLN A 12 8.88 28.31 0.89
CA GLN A 12 8.92 29.70 1.37
C GLN A 12 10.33 30.31 1.26
N LYS A 13 11.38 29.48 1.41
CA LYS A 13 12.79 29.88 1.21
C LYS A 13 13.24 29.87 -0.25
N GLY A 14 12.36 29.55 -1.21
CA GLY A 14 12.68 29.44 -2.64
C GLY A 14 13.58 28.24 -2.99
N LYS A 15 13.63 27.20 -2.15
CA LYS A 15 14.53 26.04 -2.27
C LYS A 15 13.85 24.77 -2.79
N ALA A 16 12.52 24.77 -2.84
CA ALA A 16 11.71 23.67 -3.35
C ALA A 16 10.56 24.23 -4.19
N GLN A 17 10.01 23.39 -5.06
CA GLN A 17 8.85 23.75 -5.89
C GLN A 17 7.56 23.12 -5.36
N TRP A 18 6.41 23.67 -5.75
CA TRP A 18 5.10 23.16 -5.31
C TRP A 18 4.84 21.72 -5.75
N GLU A 19 5.39 21.28 -6.87
CA GLU A 19 5.31 19.90 -7.36
C GLU A 19 5.88 18.90 -6.34
N GLU A 20 6.88 19.30 -5.54
CA GLU A 20 7.48 18.46 -4.52
C GLU A 20 6.53 18.21 -3.34
N LEU A 21 5.62 19.13 -3.05
CA LEU A 21 4.62 18.97 -1.99
C LEU A 21 3.56 17.93 -2.37
N PHE A 22 3.21 17.88 -3.65
CA PHE A 22 2.19 16.96 -4.20
C PHE A 22 2.78 15.67 -4.77
N ALA A 23 4.11 15.54 -4.79
CA ALA A 23 4.76 14.34 -5.27
C ALA A 23 4.30 13.12 -4.45
N PRO A 24 3.82 12.05 -5.11
CA PRO A 24 3.34 10.87 -4.40
C PRO A 24 4.50 10.25 -3.62
N VAL A 25 4.28 9.94 -2.34
CA VAL A 25 5.26 9.23 -1.51
C VAL A 25 5.14 7.74 -1.76
N ASN A 26 6.26 7.05 -1.92
CA ASN A 26 6.28 5.62 -2.10
C ASN A 26 5.84 4.89 -0.81
N PHE A 27 4.66 4.29 -0.86
CA PHE A 27 4.08 3.53 0.25
C PHE A 27 4.93 2.30 0.63
N PHE A 28 5.44 1.56 -0.35
CA PHE A 28 6.20 0.33 -0.13
C PHE A 28 7.56 0.59 0.53
N CYS A 29 8.13 1.79 0.34
CA CYS A 29 9.36 2.19 1.03
C CYS A 29 9.14 2.53 2.51
N ARG A 30 7.93 2.93 2.91
CA ARG A 30 7.63 3.46 4.24
C ARG A 30 7.62 2.40 5.35
N TYR A 31 7.31 1.15 5.03
CA TYR A 31 7.19 0.07 6.00
C TYR A 31 8.20 -1.06 5.74
N LYS A 32 8.62 -1.75 6.79
CA LYS A 32 9.47 -2.95 6.67
C LYS A 32 8.65 -4.24 6.53
N HIS A 33 7.43 -4.22 7.04
CA HIS A 33 6.54 -5.37 7.15
C HIS A 33 5.21 -5.06 6.48
N PHE A 34 4.61 -6.06 5.86
CA PHE A 34 3.37 -5.94 5.13
C PHE A 34 2.47 -7.15 5.37
N MET A 35 1.18 -6.90 5.33
CA MET A 35 0.17 -7.92 5.10
C MET A 35 -0.40 -7.72 3.69
N VAL A 36 -0.40 -8.77 2.89
CA VAL A 36 -0.93 -8.79 1.53
C VAL A 36 -2.26 -9.52 1.58
N LEU A 37 -3.31 -8.84 1.14
CA LEU A 37 -4.65 -9.42 1.04
C LEU A 37 -4.90 -9.73 -0.43
N VAL A 38 -5.46 -10.88 -0.71
CA VAL A 38 -5.89 -11.25 -2.06
C VAL A 38 -7.35 -11.65 -2.05
N MET A 39 -8.03 -11.27 -3.11
CA MET A 39 -9.32 -11.79 -3.53
C MET A 39 -9.12 -12.44 -4.89
N ALA A 40 -9.63 -13.66 -5.05
CA ALA A 40 -9.51 -14.44 -6.27
C ALA A 40 -10.90 -14.92 -6.69
N ALA A 41 -11.29 -14.68 -7.93
CA ALA A 41 -12.55 -15.11 -8.52
C ALA A 41 -12.31 -15.82 -9.85
N GLU A 42 -13.29 -16.61 -10.28
CA GLU A 42 -13.27 -17.27 -11.58
C GLU A 42 -13.66 -16.28 -12.69
N THR A 43 -14.77 -15.54 -12.48
CA THR A 43 -15.31 -14.62 -13.48
C THR A 43 -15.13 -13.14 -13.11
N GLU A 44 -15.23 -12.26 -14.10
CA GLU A 44 -15.13 -10.80 -13.90
C GLU A 44 -16.34 -10.25 -13.13
N GLU A 45 -17.53 -10.76 -13.42
CA GLU A 45 -18.76 -10.36 -12.74
C GLU A 45 -18.70 -10.68 -11.25
N GLU A 46 -18.18 -11.85 -10.89
CA GLU A 46 -17.94 -12.24 -9.51
C GLU A 46 -16.89 -11.36 -8.84
N GLU A 47 -15.76 -11.09 -9.50
CA GLU A 47 -14.72 -10.19 -9.00
C GLU A 47 -15.31 -8.82 -8.67
N LEU A 48 -16.04 -8.22 -9.60
CA LEU A 48 -16.63 -6.88 -9.45
C LEU A 48 -17.71 -6.83 -8.37
N THR A 49 -18.58 -7.85 -8.31
CA THR A 49 -19.65 -7.93 -7.30
C THR A 49 -19.06 -8.06 -5.90
N TYR A 50 -18.03 -8.90 -5.74
CA TYR A 50 -17.40 -9.14 -4.44
C TYR A 50 -16.47 -8.00 -4.01
N LEU A 51 -15.94 -7.22 -4.96
CA LEU A 51 -14.94 -6.17 -4.72
C LEU A 51 -15.39 -5.18 -3.65
N GLY A 52 -16.56 -4.56 -3.82
CA GLY A 52 -17.06 -3.54 -2.89
C GLY A 52 -17.37 -4.11 -1.50
N PHE A 53 -17.86 -5.36 -1.45
CA PHE A 53 -18.03 -6.07 -0.19
C PHE A 53 -16.68 -6.27 0.50
N PHE A 54 -15.67 -6.79 -0.20
CA PHE A 54 -14.36 -7.03 0.41
C PHE A 54 -13.67 -5.73 0.85
N GLU A 55 -13.73 -4.68 0.02
CA GLU A 55 -13.09 -3.39 0.28
C GLU A 55 -13.61 -2.75 1.58
N SER A 56 -14.92 -2.80 1.81
CA SER A 56 -15.53 -2.30 3.05
C SER A 56 -15.13 -3.09 4.31
N ARG A 57 -14.57 -4.30 4.17
CA ARG A 57 -14.06 -5.12 5.28
C ARG A 57 -12.57 -4.97 5.52
N LEU A 58 -11.82 -4.30 4.64
CA LEU A 58 -10.39 -4.09 4.86
C LEU A 58 -10.09 -3.30 6.14
N ARG A 59 -11.02 -2.43 6.58
CA ARG A 59 -10.90 -1.77 7.89
C ARG A 59 -11.05 -2.74 9.08
N GLN A 60 -11.82 -3.82 8.93
CA GLN A 60 -12.00 -4.81 10.00
C GLN A 60 -10.69 -5.53 10.30
N ILE A 61 -9.89 -5.90 9.27
CA ILE A 61 -8.58 -6.53 9.52
C ILE A 61 -7.59 -5.55 10.12
N VAL A 62 -7.59 -4.27 9.70
CA VAL A 62 -6.76 -3.23 10.33
C VAL A 62 -7.06 -3.15 11.83
N GLN A 63 -8.33 -3.11 12.22
CA GLN A 63 -8.73 -3.10 13.63
C GLN A 63 -8.32 -4.38 14.38
N GLN A 64 -8.34 -5.54 13.71
CA GLN A 64 -7.87 -6.79 14.32
C GLN A 64 -6.35 -6.76 14.55
N LEU A 65 -5.60 -6.24 13.58
CA LEU A 65 -4.14 -6.12 13.67
C LEU A 65 -3.72 -5.12 14.76
N GLU A 66 -4.37 -3.97 14.86
CA GLU A 66 -4.06 -2.94 15.88
C GLU A 66 -4.38 -3.38 17.32
N ARG A 67 -5.19 -4.42 17.50
CA ARG A 67 -5.40 -5.04 18.83
C ARG A 67 -4.25 -5.95 19.25
N ASN A 68 -3.41 -6.39 18.31
CA ASN A 68 -2.25 -7.21 18.63
C ASN A 68 -1.15 -6.29 19.20
N PRO A 69 -0.65 -6.54 20.43
CA PRO A 69 0.35 -5.68 21.08
C PRO A 69 1.68 -5.57 20.32
N ALA A 70 1.94 -6.52 19.41
CA ALA A 70 3.13 -6.49 18.56
C ALA A 70 3.03 -5.49 17.40
N VAL A 71 1.82 -5.01 17.06
CA VAL A 71 1.57 -4.06 15.97
C VAL A 71 1.23 -2.70 16.55
N THR A 72 2.08 -1.70 16.28
CA THR A 72 1.86 -0.32 16.71
C THR A 72 0.98 0.46 15.72
N LEU A 73 1.07 0.12 14.43
CA LEU A 73 0.30 0.78 13.37
C LEU A 73 0.06 -0.19 12.22
N ALA A 74 -1.19 -0.22 11.73
CA ALA A 74 -1.54 -0.88 10.48
C ALA A 74 -2.11 0.16 9.49
N HIS A 75 -1.40 0.40 8.39
CA HIS A 75 -1.77 1.39 7.39
C HIS A 75 -2.16 0.72 6.08
N ILE A 76 -3.45 0.77 5.77
CA ILE A 76 -3.98 0.29 4.50
C ILE A 76 -3.59 1.20 3.33
N HIS A 77 -3.15 0.61 2.23
CA HIS A 77 -2.98 1.31 0.97
C HIS A 77 -4.31 1.45 0.23
N ALA A 78 -4.65 2.65 -0.21
CA ALA A 78 -5.92 2.92 -0.90
C ALA A 78 -6.02 2.31 -2.31
N ARG A 79 -4.88 1.95 -2.93
CA ARG A 79 -4.85 1.39 -4.29
C ARG A 79 -4.83 -0.13 -4.25
N GLN A 80 -5.63 -0.74 -5.12
CA GLN A 80 -5.60 -2.17 -5.44
C GLN A 80 -4.61 -2.49 -6.57
N TYR A 81 -4.12 -3.73 -6.60
CA TYR A 81 -3.13 -4.18 -7.56
C TYR A 81 -3.52 -5.53 -8.18
N LYS A 82 -3.07 -5.78 -9.40
CA LYS A 82 -3.07 -7.13 -9.97
C LYS A 82 -1.81 -7.86 -9.49
N PRO A 83 -1.93 -9.06 -8.89
CA PRO A 83 -0.76 -9.79 -8.45
C PRO A 83 0.15 -10.24 -9.59
N SER A 84 1.42 -10.53 -9.27
CA SER A 84 2.32 -11.22 -10.19
C SER A 84 1.80 -12.61 -10.54
N LYS A 85 2.07 -13.10 -11.75
CA LYS A 85 1.69 -14.45 -12.18
C LYS A 85 2.28 -15.55 -11.30
N SER A 86 3.47 -15.31 -10.74
CA SER A 86 4.17 -16.23 -9.84
C SER A 86 3.72 -16.14 -8.38
N ALA A 87 2.83 -15.21 -8.03
CA ALA A 87 2.43 -14.98 -6.66
C ALA A 87 1.56 -16.14 -6.15
N LYS A 88 2.03 -16.79 -5.07
CA LYS A 88 1.31 -17.87 -4.40
C LYS A 88 0.60 -17.32 -3.18
N PHE A 89 -0.72 -17.38 -3.20
CA PHE A 89 -1.57 -16.96 -2.07
C PHE A 89 -2.39 -18.09 -1.47
N GLY A 90 -2.19 -19.35 -1.88
CA GLY A 90 -3.03 -20.45 -1.41
C GLY A 90 -4.50 -20.30 -1.79
N VAL A 91 -4.75 -19.69 -2.96
CA VAL A 91 -6.06 -19.66 -3.64
C VAL A 91 -6.01 -20.64 -4.81
N ARG A 92 -7.17 -21.13 -5.24
CA ARG A 92 -7.25 -22.08 -6.35
C ARG A 92 -6.69 -21.49 -7.64
N GLU A 93 -6.06 -22.34 -8.44
CA GLU A 93 -5.49 -21.92 -9.73
C GLU A 93 -6.57 -21.60 -10.76
N GLU A 94 -7.74 -22.22 -10.66
CA GLU A 94 -8.93 -21.91 -11.48
C GLU A 94 -9.38 -20.45 -11.32
N ASN A 95 -9.15 -19.85 -10.14
CA ASN A 95 -9.43 -18.45 -9.87
C ASN A 95 -8.31 -17.56 -10.44
N GLY A 96 -8.32 -17.42 -11.77
CA GLY A 96 -7.34 -16.65 -12.54
C GLY A 96 -7.46 -15.13 -12.36
N ARG A 97 -8.63 -14.63 -11.94
CA ARG A 97 -8.84 -13.19 -11.70
C ARG A 97 -8.55 -12.86 -10.25
N ARG A 98 -7.39 -12.24 -10.03
CA ARG A 98 -6.90 -11.91 -8.70
C ARG A 98 -6.70 -10.42 -8.56
N THR A 99 -7.13 -9.87 -7.43
CA THR A 99 -6.85 -8.50 -7.00
C THR A 99 -6.29 -8.53 -5.60
N CYS A 100 -5.27 -7.71 -5.32
CA CYS A 100 -4.63 -7.65 -4.02
C CYS A 100 -4.51 -6.23 -3.47
N TRP A 101 -4.44 -6.17 -2.14
CA TRP A 101 -4.26 -4.96 -1.35
C TRP A 101 -3.08 -5.14 -0.41
N PHE A 102 -2.49 -4.02 0.00
CA PHE A 102 -1.34 -4.01 0.89
C PHE A 102 -1.65 -3.21 2.15
N ILE A 103 -1.30 -3.78 3.29
CA ILE A 103 -1.33 -3.11 4.59
C ILE A 103 0.11 -3.03 5.08
N GLY A 104 0.62 -1.82 5.24
CA GLY A 104 1.93 -1.56 5.82
C GLY A 104 1.88 -1.63 7.33
N LEU A 105 2.82 -2.33 7.94
CA LEU A 105 2.84 -2.58 9.38
C LEU A 105 4.05 -1.93 10.02
N GLN A 106 3.81 -1.28 11.16
CA GLN A 106 4.85 -0.86 12.10
C GLN A 106 4.74 -1.74 13.35
N LEU A 107 5.84 -2.41 13.69
CA LEU A 107 5.90 -3.33 14.83
C LEU A 107 6.51 -2.62 16.04
N ALA A 108 6.16 -3.10 17.23
CA ALA A 108 6.79 -2.66 18.46
C ALA A 108 8.27 -3.12 18.52
N GLU A 109 9.12 -2.34 19.19
CA GLU A 109 10.59 -2.50 19.16
C GLU A 109 11.08 -3.87 19.67
N ASN A 110 10.33 -4.52 20.56
CA ASN A 110 10.72 -5.76 21.24
C ASN A 110 10.27 -7.04 20.52
N VAL A 111 9.67 -6.95 19.33
CA VAL A 111 9.11 -8.10 18.63
C VAL A 111 10.15 -8.72 17.70
N LYS A 112 10.76 -9.84 18.13
CA LYS A 112 11.74 -10.59 17.31
C LYS A 112 11.09 -11.47 16.25
N SER A 113 9.94 -12.05 16.58
CA SER A 113 9.14 -12.91 15.70
C SER A 113 7.69 -12.48 15.78
N LEU A 114 7.07 -12.29 14.61
CA LEU A 114 5.66 -11.97 14.49
C LEU A 114 5.02 -13.02 13.62
N ASP A 115 4.02 -13.70 14.16
CA ASP A 115 3.13 -14.55 13.41
C ASP A 115 1.74 -13.90 13.39
N LEU A 116 1.27 -13.53 12.21
CA LEU A 116 -0.07 -12.95 11.99
C LEU A 116 -1.02 -13.95 11.31
N THR A 117 -0.65 -15.22 11.25
CA THR A 117 -1.44 -16.26 10.57
C THR A 117 -2.79 -16.43 11.24
N GLN A 118 -2.86 -16.34 12.57
CA GLN A 118 -4.15 -16.45 13.28
C GLN A 118 -5.09 -15.28 12.98
N GLU A 119 -4.57 -14.05 12.93
CA GLU A 119 -5.34 -12.86 12.58
C GLU A 119 -5.83 -12.93 11.13
N ALA A 120 -4.96 -13.36 10.21
CA ALA A 120 -5.30 -13.61 8.82
C ALA A 120 -6.45 -14.64 8.67
N GLU A 121 -6.33 -15.78 9.33
CA GLU A 121 -7.34 -16.85 9.28
C GLU A 121 -8.67 -16.45 9.95
N ARG A 122 -8.60 -15.74 11.08
CA ARG A 122 -9.80 -15.20 11.75
C ARG A 122 -10.52 -14.19 10.86
N PHE A 123 -9.78 -13.29 10.22
CA PHE A 123 -10.35 -12.36 9.27
C PHE A 123 -11.04 -13.08 8.12
N LYS A 124 -10.34 -14.03 7.48
CA LYS A 124 -10.88 -14.85 6.38
C LYS A 124 -12.22 -15.48 6.77
N LYS A 125 -12.25 -16.24 7.88
CA LYS A 125 -13.46 -16.90 8.38
C LYS A 125 -14.59 -15.92 8.68
N ASN A 126 -14.27 -14.74 9.23
CA ASN A 126 -15.28 -13.73 9.55
C ASN A 126 -15.89 -13.10 8.29
N VAL A 127 -15.09 -12.87 7.26
CA VAL A 127 -15.56 -12.32 5.97
C VAL A 127 -16.41 -13.35 5.24
N GLU A 128 -15.96 -14.61 5.18
CA GLU A 128 -16.73 -15.72 4.58
C GLU A 128 -18.09 -15.90 5.25
N LYS A 129 -18.14 -15.91 6.59
CA LYS A 129 -19.42 -15.99 7.33
C LYS A 129 -20.35 -14.82 7.01
N GLN A 130 -19.83 -13.60 6.94
CA GLN A 130 -20.63 -12.42 6.60
C GLN A 130 -21.18 -12.48 5.17
N ALA A 131 -20.38 -12.99 4.23
CA ALA A 131 -20.82 -13.17 2.84
C ALA A 131 -21.98 -14.16 2.74
N THR A 132 -21.91 -15.28 3.49
CA THR A 132 -22.99 -16.28 3.51
C THR A 132 -24.28 -15.79 4.17
N PHE A 133 -24.18 -15.01 5.25
CA PHE A 133 -25.36 -14.54 6.00
C PHE A 133 -26.12 -13.44 5.25
N GLY A 134 -25.42 -12.62 4.47
CA GLY A 134 -26.02 -11.45 3.82
C GLY A 134 -26.82 -11.74 2.55
N LYS A 135 -26.88 -12.98 2.04
CA LYS A 135 -27.34 -13.31 0.65
C LYS A 135 -26.70 -12.43 -0.44
N ALA A 136 -25.62 -11.71 -0.13
CA ALA A 136 -25.08 -10.66 -0.97
C ALA A 136 -24.30 -11.21 -2.17
N ILE A 137 -24.00 -12.50 -2.17
CA ILE A 137 -23.08 -13.14 -3.11
C ILE A 137 -23.68 -14.52 -3.35
N GLY A 138 -23.99 -14.80 -4.62
CA GLY A 138 -24.76 -15.97 -5.06
C GLY A 138 -24.17 -17.32 -4.63
N GLU A 139 -24.95 -18.37 -4.85
CA GLU A 139 -24.67 -19.74 -4.42
C GLU A 139 -23.19 -20.15 -4.59
N MET A 140 -22.61 -20.63 -3.49
CA MET A 140 -21.39 -21.44 -3.41
C MET A 140 -20.08 -20.78 -3.85
N ASN A 141 -19.35 -20.21 -2.89
CA ASN A 141 -17.89 -20.38 -2.74
C ASN A 141 -16.94 -20.07 -3.93
N ARG A 142 -17.35 -19.27 -4.92
CA ARG A 142 -16.54 -18.99 -6.12
C ARG A 142 -15.43 -17.96 -5.90
N VAL A 143 -15.62 -17.07 -4.94
CA VAL A 143 -14.63 -16.06 -4.57
C VAL A 143 -13.88 -16.49 -3.33
N GLU A 144 -12.57 -16.59 -3.45
CA GLU A 144 -11.67 -16.93 -2.36
C GLU A 144 -10.90 -15.71 -1.88
N ILE A 145 -10.75 -15.61 -0.56
CA ILE A 145 -9.96 -14.57 0.08
C ILE A 145 -8.83 -15.22 0.86
N ASN A 146 -7.65 -14.60 0.79
CA ASN A 146 -6.58 -14.94 1.70
C ASN A 146 -5.75 -13.72 2.12
N ALA A 147 -5.02 -13.86 3.22
CA ALA A 147 -4.13 -12.86 3.77
C ALA A 147 -2.78 -13.49 4.09
N VAL A 148 -1.70 -12.85 3.65
CA VAL A 148 -0.33 -13.35 3.83
C VAL A 148 0.55 -12.28 4.43
N TYR A 149 1.23 -12.61 5.53
CA TYR A 149 2.27 -11.75 6.11
C TYR A 149 3.59 -11.89 5.35
N THR A 150 4.27 -10.78 5.10
CA THR A 150 5.57 -10.77 4.43
C THR A 150 6.44 -9.57 4.82
N LYS A 151 7.75 -9.71 4.63
CA LYS A 151 8.70 -8.58 4.69
C LYS A 151 8.71 -7.82 3.37
N ARG A 152 9.10 -6.54 3.42
CA ARG A 152 9.25 -5.68 2.23
C ARG A 152 10.11 -6.32 1.14
N SER A 153 11.21 -6.97 1.52
CA SER A 153 12.16 -7.60 0.60
C SER A 153 11.52 -8.69 -0.28
N ALA A 154 10.45 -9.33 0.21
CA ALA A 154 9.75 -10.39 -0.51
C ALA A 154 8.51 -9.88 -1.28
N LEU A 155 8.18 -8.57 -1.23
CA LEU A 155 7.01 -8.04 -1.94
C LEU A 155 7.06 -8.22 -3.46
N VAL A 156 8.26 -8.32 -4.04
CA VAL A 156 8.47 -8.55 -5.48
C VAL A 156 7.82 -9.85 -5.97
N GLN A 157 7.58 -10.82 -5.08
CA GLN A 157 6.87 -12.06 -5.43
C GLN A 157 5.37 -11.84 -5.61
N PHE A 158 4.79 -10.78 -5.03
CA PHE A 158 3.35 -10.54 -5.00
C PHE A 158 2.89 -9.52 -6.04
N VAL A 159 3.71 -8.53 -6.39
CA VAL A 159 3.36 -7.46 -7.34
C VAL A 159 4.57 -7.06 -8.19
N ALA A 160 4.31 -6.54 -9.39
CA ALA A 160 5.35 -6.13 -10.31
C ALA A 160 6.32 -5.10 -9.69
N ALA A 161 7.62 -5.27 -9.93
CA ALA A 161 8.67 -4.43 -9.36
C ALA A 161 8.46 -2.92 -9.64
N LYS A 162 7.92 -2.58 -10.82
CA LYS A 162 7.59 -1.19 -11.20
C LYS A 162 6.61 -0.52 -10.24
N GLU A 163 5.66 -1.27 -9.67
CA GLU A 163 4.65 -0.74 -8.75
C GLU A 163 5.26 -0.46 -7.37
N LEU A 164 6.29 -1.22 -6.99
CA LEU A 164 7.01 -1.06 -5.72
C LEU A 164 7.88 0.20 -5.69
N THR A 165 8.19 0.79 -6.85
CA THR A 165 9.04 1.98 -6.97
C THR A 165 8.26 3.27 -7.26
N VAL A 166 6.93 3.21 -7.34
CA VAL A 166 6.10 4.38 -7.64
C VAL A 166 6.18 5.40 -6.50
N GLY A 167 6.47 6.65 -6.86
CA GLY A 167 6.56 7.76 -5.91
C GLY A 167 7.95 7.97 -5.32
N MET A 168 8.12 9.10 -4.65
CA MET A 168 9.37 9.50 -4.03
C MET A 168 9.59 8.76 -2.70
N ASP A 169 10.84 8.36 -2.45
CA ASP A 169 11.26 7.92 -1.12
C ASP A 169 11.47 9.16 -0.25
N GLY A 170 10.49 9.48 0.60
CA GLY A 170 10.54 10.62 1.51
C GLY A 170 11.71 10.59 2.52
N SER A 171 12.42 9.46 2.62
CA SER A 171 13.63 9.30 3.44
C SER A 171 14.89 9.79 2.72
N LYS A 172 14.89 9.83 1.38
CA LYS A 172 16.02 10.28 0.58
C LYS A 172 15.94 11.79 0.39
N LYS A 173 16.70 12.54 1.19
CA LYS A 173 17.03 13.94 0.87
C LYS A 173 17.68 13.96 -0.52
N LYS A 174 17.08 14.67 -1.47
CA LYS A 174 17.63 14.86 -2.81
C LYS A 174 19.02 15.52 -2.67
N LYS A 175 20.10 14.83 -3.05
CA LYS A 175 21.39 15.50 -3.30
C LYS A 175 21.23 16.25 -4.63
N ARG A 176 21.44 17.57 -4.60
CA ARG A 176 21.49 18.39 -5.82
C ARG A 176 22.64 17.90 -6.72
N PRO A 177 22.48 17.86 -8.05
CA PRO A 177 23.65 17.87 -8.93
C PRO A 177 24.40 19.18 -8.68
N LEU A 178 25.70 19.10 -8.38
CA LEU A 178 26.56 20.28 -8.45
C LEU A 178 26.75 20.61 -9.93
N GLY A 179 26.23 21.75 -10.37
CA GLY A 179 26.50 22.27 -11.71
C GLY A 179 25.38 23.14 -12.26
N GLU A 180 25.30 24.38 -11.79
CA GLU A 180 25.09 25.55 -12.65
C GLU A 180 25.39 26.80 -11.80
N THR A 181 26.63 27.26 -11.95
CA THR A 181 27.12 28.54 -11.44
C THR A 181 26.40 29.69 -12.10
N ALA A 182 26.20 30.76 -11.33
CA ALA A 182 25.62 32.03 -11.70
C ALA A 182 26.07 32.57 -13.07
N ALA A 183 25.11 33.09 -13.84
CA ALA A 183 25.37 34.12 -14.83
C ALA A 183 24.80 35.45 -14.32
N ASP A 184 25.72 36.40 -14.26
CA ASP A 184 25.72 37.74 -13.72
C ASP A 184 24.89 38.76 -14.56
N GLY A 185 24.49 39.85 -13.88
CA GLY A 185 24.51 41.22 -14.38
C GLY A 185 23.83 41.59 -15.71
N GLY A 186 22.65 42.22 -15.63
CA GLY A 186 22.05 42.94 -16.75
C GLY A 186 21.16 44.11 -16.33
N LYS A 187 21.76 45.21 -15.86
CA LYS A 187 21.09 46.53 -15.71
C LYS A 187 20.51 46.97 -17.06
N LYS A 188 19.19 47.16 -17.17
CA LYS A 188 18.58 47.92 -18.27
C LYS A 188 18.70 49.42 -18.02
N PRO A 189 19.17 50.25 -18.97
CA PRO A 189 19.06 51.69 -18.85
C PRO A 189 17.64 52.15 -19.20
N ARG A 190 17.11 53.12 -18.45
CA ARG A 190 15.95 53.92 -18.81
C ARG A 190 16.29 54.74 -20.06
N LYS A 191 15.43 54.69 -21.09
CA LYS A 191 15.39 55.72 -22.13
C LYS A 191 14.29 56.73 -21.77
N ASN A 192 14.64 58.00 -21.92
CA ASN A 192 13.76 59.17 -21.87
C ASN A 192 12.62 59.07 -22.89
#